data_AF-A0A0A1I2V9-F1
#
_entry.id   AF-A0A0A1I2V9-F1
#
_cell.length_a   1.000
_cell.length_b   1.000
_cell.length_c   1.000
_cell.angle_alpha   90.00
_cell.angle_beta   90.00
_cell.angle_gamma   90.00
#
_symmetry.space_group_name_H-M   'P 1'
#
loop_
_entity.id
_entity.type
_entity.pdbx_description
1 polymer ?
#
loop_
_entity_poly.entity_id
_entity_poly.type
_entity_poly.pdbx_seq_one_letter_code
_entity_poly.pdbx_strand_id
1 'polypeptide(L)'
;MNAWTEQVRSEVAALVAANLPDYMRPSAYIALAQLPVTDHGKIDKQRLPSPESVEATVQHAADGLTEQEQFVLKVWSQDIGLKNIGLNDDFFDFGGTSLALIRSLSTFKAHYQVNLDPGVLANGATAKVLADCIQRSLVQAH
;
A
#
# COMPACT_ATOMS: atom_id res chain seq x y z
N MET A 1 -2.44 1.89 15.26
CA MET A 1 -1.00 1.57 15.37
C MET A 1 -0.24 2.79 15.84
N ASN A 2 0.85 2.62 16.59
CA ASN A 2 1.75 3.73 16.96
C ASN A 2 2.67 4.09 15.77
N ALA A 3 3.03 5.36 15.61
CA ALA A 3 3.82 5.83 14.46
C ALA A 3 5.15 5.06 14.23
N TRP A 4 5.72 4.48 15.29
CA TRP A 4 6.95 3.69 15.22
C TRP A 4 6.78 2.33 14.52
N THR A 5 5.59 1.70 14.56
CA THR A 5 5.38 0.42 13.86
C THR A 5 5.29 0.58 12.35
N GLU A 6 4.76 1.71 11.86
CA GLU A 6 4.68 1.98 10.43
C GLU A 6 6.06 2.28 9.84
N GLN A 7 6.89 3.04 10.56
CA GLN A 7 8.26 3.32 10.12
C GLN A 7 9.12 2.04 10.05
N VAL A 8 9.06 1.19 11.09
CA VAL A 8 9.81 -0.08 11.09
C VAL A 8 9.32 -1.02 9.99
N ARG A 9 8.01 -1.03 9.70
CA ARG A 9 7.47 -1.83 8.58
C ARG A 9 8.08 -1.40 7.25
N SER A 10 8.15 -0.10 6.97
CA SER A 10 8.70 0.40 5.70
C SER A 10 10.21 0.12 5.59
N GLU A 11 10.96 0.25 6.67
CA GLU A 11 12.39 -0.08 6.72
C GLU A 11 12.64 -1.57 6.40
N VAL A 12 11.84 -2.47 6.99
CA VAL A 12 11.93 -3.91 6.73
C VAL A 12 11.55 -4.22 5.28
N ALA A 13 10.49 -3.61 4.75
CA ALA A 13 10.07 -3.80 3.36
C ALA A 13 11.17 -3.34 2.38
N ALA A 14 11.79 -2.18 2.62
CA ALA A 14 12.89 -1.67 1.81
C ALA A 14 14.12 -2.59 1.84
N LEU A 15 14.49 -3.10 3.02
CA LEU A 15 15.58 -4.07 3.16
C LEU A 15 15.28 -5.38 2.41
N VAL A 16 14.05 -5.87 2.48
CA VAL A 16 13.61 -7.05 1.73
C VAL A 16 13.69 -6.81 0.24
N ALA A 17 13.18 -5.68 -0.26
CA ALA A 17 13.22 -5.34 -1.68
C ALA A 17 14.66 -5.23 -2.22
N ALA A 18 15.60 -4.73 -1.41
CA ALA A 18 17.00 -4.61 -1.79
C ALA A 18 17.76 -5.94 -1.84
N ASN A 19 17.30 -6.95 -1.10
CA ASN A 19 18.04 -8.22 -0.91
C ASN A 19 17.33 -9.44 -1.50
N LEU A 20 16.03 -9.36 -1.79
CA LEU A 20 15.22 -10.48 -2.27
C LEU A 20 14.55 -10.14 -3.61
N PRO A 21 14.50 -11.12 -4.54
CA PRO A 21 13.73 -10.98 -5.77
C PRO A 21 12.23 -10.91 -5.49
N ASP A 22 11.47 -10.31 -6.41
CA ASP A 22 10.05 -9.94 -6.25
C ASP A 22 9.17 -11.10 -5.73
N TYR A 23 9.38 -12.32 -6.24
CA TYR A 23 8.59 -13.50 -5.86
C TYR A 23 8.87 -14.02 -4.44
N MET A 24 9.89 -13.50 -3.75
CA MET A 24 10.21 -13.82 -2.35
C MET A 24 9.79 -12.69 -1.39
N ARG A 25 9.21 -11.59 -1.90
CA ARG A 25 8.73 -10.49 -1.08
C ARG A 25 7.43 -10.88 -0.36
N PRO A 26 7.34 -10.73 0.97
CA PRO A 26 6.10 -10.93 1.71
C PRO A 26 5.03 -9.92 1.28
N SER A 27 3.80 -10.39 1.10
CA SER A 27 2.64 -9.53 0.82
C SER A 27 2.07 -8.84 2.06
N ALA A 28 2.49 -9.23 3.27
CA ALA A 28 2.04 -8.64 4.52
C ALA A 28 3.13 -8.71 5.60
N TYR A 29 3.18 -7.66 6.42
CA TYR A 29 4.04 -7.55 7.59
C TYR A 29 3.17 -7.25 8.82
N ILE A 30 3.15 -8.16 9.79
CA ILE A 30 2.30 -8.06 10.97
C ILE A 30 3.17 -7.91 12.20
N ALA A 31 3.04 -6.77 12.89
CA ALA A 31 3.70 -6.57 14.17
C ALA A 31 3.00 -7.39 15.27
N LEU A 32 3.78 -8.21 15.96
CA LEU A 32 3.32 -8.98 17.11
C LEU A 32 4.05 -8.49 18.36
N ALA A 33 3.32 -8.29 19.45
CA ALA A 33 3.95 -7.98 20.73
C ALA A 33 4.80 -9.15 21.24
N GLN A 34 4.34 -10.38 20.98
CA GLN A 34 5.04 -11.63 21.29
C GLN A 34 4.68 -12.71 20.27
N LEU A 35 5.64 -13.60 19.98
CA LEU A 35 5.39 -14.76 19.12
C LEU A 35 4.56 -15.82 19.87
N PRO A 36 3.45 -16.31 19.30
CA PRO A 36 2.71 -17.40 19.90
C PRO A 36 3.55 -18.68 19.84
N VAL A 37 3.70 -19.33 20.98
CA VAL A 37 4.41 -20.60 21.11
C VAL A 37 3.48 -21.66 21.71
N THR A 38 3.72 -22.90 21.32
CA THR A 38 3.17 -24.11 21.95
C THR A 38 3.76 -24.30 23.34
N ASP A 39 3.17 -25.17 24.16
CA ASP A 39 3.69 -25.52 25.50
C ASP A 39 5.12 -26.09 25.46
N HIS A 40 5.56 -26.56 24.29
CA HIS A 40 6.92 -27.05 24.04
C HIS A 40 7.85 -25.99 23.44
N GLY A 41 7.46 -24.71 23.43
CA GLY A 41 8.28 -23.58 22.98
C GLY A 41 8.45 -23.46 21.45
N LYS A 42 7.80 -24.32 20.66
CA LYS A 42 7.78 -24.17 19.20
C LYS A 42 6.77 -23.10 18.80
N ILE A 43 7.05 -22.34 17.73
CA ILE A 43 6.10 -21.36 17.17
C ILE A 43 4.79 -22.08 16.81
N ASP A 44 3.70 -21.58 17.35
CA ASP A 44 2.36 -22.06 17.05
C ASP A 44 1.81 -21.29 15.84
N LYS A 45 1.97 -21.89 14.65
CA LYS A 45 1.56 -21.28 13.39
C LYS A 45 0.05 -21.11 13.27
N GLN A 46 -0.76 -21.90 13.98
CA GLN A 46 -2.22 -21.79 13.94
C GLN A 46 -2.73 -20.58 14.74
N ARG A 47 -1.94 -20.13 15.70
CA ARG A 47 -2.23 -18.95 16.53
C ARG A 47 -1.63 -17.67 15.97
N LEU A 48 -0.91 -17.73 14.85
CA LEU A 48 -0.50 -16.52 14.14
C LEU A 48 -1.74 -15.85 13.55
N PRO A 49 -1.88 -14.52 13.68
CA PRO A 49 -2.97 -13.82 13.05
C PRO A 49 -2.88 -13.96 11.54
N SER A 50 -4.01 -14.22 10.89
CA SER A 50 -4.10 -14.15 9.44
C SER A 50 -3.90 -12.69 9.00
N PRO A 51 -3.18 -12.42 7.90
CA PRO A 51 -3.14 -11.10 7.28
C PRO A 51 -4.55 -10.51 7.10
N GLU A 52 -5.50 -11.35 6.69
CA GLU A 52 -6.90 -10.96 6.45
C GLU A 52 -7.66 -10.56 7.73
N SER A 53 -7.24 -11.04 8.90
CA SER A 53 -7.90 -10.75 10.18
C SER A 53 -7.42 -9.44 10.81
N VAL A 54 -6.17 -9.04 10.52
CA VAL A 54 -5.62 -7.74 10.94
C VAL A 54 -6.21 -6.60 10.08
N GLU A 55 -6.61 -6.91 8.84
CA GLU A 55 -7.24 -5.99 7.90
C GLU A 55 -8.58 -5.40 8.39
N ALA A 56 -9.36 -6.14 9.19
CA ALA A 56 -10.58 -5.58 9.80
C ALA A 56 -10.28 -4.41 10.77
N THR A 57 -9.05 -4.31 11.28
CA THR A 57 -8.58 -3.16 12.07
C THR A 57 -8.05 -2.03 11.18
N VAL A 58 -7.51 -2.34 10.00
CA VAL A 58 -7.04 -1.36 9.00
C VAL A 58 -8.20 -0.67 8.29
N GLN A 59 -9.37 -1.30 8.19
CA GLN A 59 -10.58 -0.59 7.72
C GLN A 59 -10.99 0.59 8.65
N HIS A 60 -10.50 0.63 9.89
CA HIS A 60 -10.62 1.80 10.78
C HIS A 60 -9.47 2.83 10.59
N ALA A 61 -8.46 2.55 9.76
CA ALA A 61 -7.47 3.55 9.33
C ALA A 61 -7.99 4.50 8.24
N ALA A 62 -9.29 4.47 7.93
CA ALA A 62 -9.97 5.52 7.20
C ALA A 62 -9.97 6.87 7.96
N ASP A 63 -9.76 6.85 9.29
CA ASP A 63 -9.61 8.04 10.13
C ASP A 63 -8.22 8.66 9.95
N GLY A 64 -8.01 9.36 8.82
CA GLY A 64 -6.78 10.14 8.59
C GLY A 64 -6.33 10.25 7.12
N LEU A 65 -6.97 9.53 6.21
CA LEU A 65 -6.65 9.59 4.78
C LEU A 65 -7.26 10.83 4.14
N THR A 66 -6.49 11.52 3.29
CA THR A 66 -7.03 12.59 2.44
C THR A 66 -8.01 12.05 1.40
N GLU A 67 -8.84 12.92 0.82
CA GLU A 67 -9.78 12.52 -0.23
C GLU A 67 -9.06 11.87 -1.42
N GLN A 68 -7.89 12.41 -1.79
CA GLN A 68 -7.06 11.90 -2.87
C GLN A 68 -6.51 10.51 -2.55
N GLU A 69 -5.99 10.32 -1.33
CA GLU A 69 -5.50 9.04 -0.84
C GLU A 69 -6.60 7.96 -0.91
N GLN A 70 -7.80 8.28 -0.43
CA GLN A 70 -8.95 7.36 -0.47
C GLN A 70 -9.36 7.00 -1.91
N PHE A 71 -9.38 8.00 -2.81
CA PHE A 71 -9.78 7.78 -4.19
C PHE A 71 -8.77 6.92 -4.95
N VAL A 72 -7.48 7.14 -4.74
CA VAL A 72 -6.42 6.32 -5.35
C VAL A 72 -6.53 4.87 -4.89
N LEU A 73 -6.64 4.63 -3.58
CA LEU A 73 -6.79 3.29 -3.02
C LEU A 73 -8.03 2.58 -3.56
N LYS A 74 -9.15 3.31 -3.68
CA LYS A 74 -10.39 2.78 -4.25
C LYS A 74 -10.20 2.34 -5.70
N VAL A 75 -9.64 3.18 -6.56
CA VAL A 75 -9.43 2.85 -7.99
C VAL A 75 -8.48 1.66 -8.13
N TRP A 76 -7.39 1.62 -7.37
CA TRP A 76 -6.43 0.53 -7.43
C TRP A 76 -7.00 -0.79 -6.92
N SER A 77 -7.83 -0.76 -5.87
CA SER A 77 -8.55 -1.96 -5.41
C SER A 77 -9.46 -2.55 -6.49
N GLN A 78 -10.05 -1.69 -7.33
CA GLN A 78 -10.92 -2.10 -8.44
C GLN A 78 -10.13 -2.64 -9.63
N ASP A 79 -9.01 -1.99 -9.97
CA ASP A 79 -8.20 -2.36 -11.14
C ASP A 79 -7.36 -3.63 -10.89
N ILE A 80 -6.85 -3.83 -9.67
CA ILE A 80 -6.01 -4.99 -9.30
C ILE A 80 -6.86 -6.13 -8.70
N GLY A 81 -8.09 -5.85 -8.25
CA GLY A 81 -8.98 -6.85 -7.64
C GLY A 81 -8.57 -7.26 -6.23
N LEU A 82 -7.68 -6.48 -5.59
CA LEU A 82 -7.25 -6.68 -4.21
C LEU A 82 -7.98 -5.72 -3.29
N LYS A 83 -8.48 -6.24 -2.16
CA LYS A 83 -9.22 -5.42 -1.19
C LYS A 83 -8.32 -4.46 -0.39
N ASN A 84 -7.03 -4.75 -0.26
CA ASN A 84 -6.17 -4.08 0.73
C ASN A 84 -4.82 -3.70 0.14
N ILE A 85 -4.79 -2.55 -0.53
CA ILE A 85 -3.54 -1.87 -0.91
C ILE A 85 -3.33 -0.77 0.13
N GLY A 86 -2.16 -0.69 0.74
CA GLY A 86 -1.76 0.37 1.66
C GLY A 86 -1.23 1.61 0.93
N LEU A 87 -1.10 2.73 1.65
CA LEU A 87 -0.61 3.98 1.06
C LEU A 87 0.83 3.90 0.55
N ASN A 88 1.67 3.18 1.27
CA ASN A 88 3.10 3.07 1.00
C ASN A 88 3.43 1.82 0.16
N ASP A 89 2.42 1.04 -0.20
CA ASP A 89 2.57 -0.18 -0.97
C ASP A 89 2.78 0.17 -2.45
N ASP A 90 3.81 -0.42 -3.07
CA ASP A 90 4.10 -0.22 -4.48
C ASP A 90 3.11 -0.99 -5.36
N PHE A 91 2.53 -0.31 -6.35
CA PHE A 91 1.54 -0.87 -7.26
C PHE A 91 1.98 -2.18 -7.92
N PHE A 92 3.26 -2.30 -8.28
CA PHE A 92 3.78 -3.47 -8.98
C PHE A 92 4.00 -4.66 -8.04
N ASP A 93 4.30 -4.43 -6.76
CA ASP A 93 4.44 -5.49 -5.75
C ASP A 93 3.13 -6.27 -5.53
N PHE A 94 1.98 -5.63 -5.79
CA PHE A 94 0.66 -6.22 -5.62
C PHE A 94 0.04 -6.75 -6.92
N GLY A 95 0.86 -6.97 -7.96
CA GLY A 95 0.39 -7.51 -9.25
C GLY A 95 -0.18 -6.45 -10.19
N GLY A 96 0.08 -5.17 -9.92
CA GLY A 96 -0.19 -4.09 -10.84
C GLY A 96 0.61 -4.26 -12.14
N THR A 97 -0.04 -3.94 -13.26
CA THR A 97 0.58 -3.96 -14.60
C THR A 97 0.66 -2.56 -15.17
N SER A 98 1.56 -2.31 -16.12
CA SER A 98 1.64 -1.00 -16.78
C SER A 98 0.30 -0.59 -17.42
N LEU A 99 -0.47 -1.55 -17.96
CA LEU A 99 -1.80 -1.29 -18.52
C LEU A 99 -2.80 -0.86 -17.43
N ALA A 100 -2.83 -1.56 -16.30
CA ALA A 100 -3.68 -1.18 -15.16
C ALA A 100 -3.29 0.21 -14.64
N LEU A 101 -1.99 0.50 -14.52
CA LEU A 101 -1.50 1.81 -14.09
C LEU A 101 -1.94 2.93 -15.03
N ILE A 102 -1.76 2.75 -16.34
CA ILE A 102 -2.19 3.72 -17.37
C ILE A 102 -3.70 3.97 -17.30
N ARG A 103 -4.50 2.91 -17.06
CA ARG A 103 -5.95 3.02 -16.89
C ARG A 103 -6.30 3.80 -15.62
N SER A 104 -5.68 3.50 -14.49
CA SER A 104 -5.91 4.25 -13.25
C SER A 104 -5.56 5.74 -13.42
N LEU A 105 -4.39 6.04 -14.04
CA LEU A 105 -3.98 7.42 -14.36
C LEU A 105 -5.01 8.16 -15.21
N SER A 106 -5.59 7.48 -16.20
CA SER A 106 -6.65 8.06 -17.04
C SER A 106 -7.90 8.38 -16.23
N THR A 107 -8.29 7.49 -15.30
CA THR A 107 -9.41 7.71 -14.36
C THR A 107 -9.16 8.92 -13.45
N PHE A 108 -7.97 9.05 -12.88
CA PHE A 108 -7.63 10.18 -12.01
C PHE A 108 -7.61 11.51 -12.77
N LYS A 109 -7.04 11.52 -13.98
CA LYS A 109 -7.05 12.68 -14.86
C LYS A 109 -8.47 13.12 -15.21
N ALA A 110 -9.37 12.17 -15.50
CA ALA A 110 -10.77 12.49 -15.79
C ALA A 110 -11.51 13.03 -14.56
N HIS A 111 -11.25 12.48 -13.37
CA HIS A 111 -11.94 12.86 -12.14
C HIS A 111 -11.51 14.23 -11.61
N TYR A 112 -10.19 14.46 -11.51
CA TYR A 112 -9.62 15.68 -10.93
C TYR A 112 -9.28 16.76 -11.97
N GLN A 113 -9.42 16.46 -13.25
CA GLN A 113 -9.06 17.36 -14.36
C GLN A 113 -7.58 17.81 -14.33
N VAL A 114 -6.71 16.99 -13.77
CA VAL A 114 -5.26 17.25 -13.64
C VAL A 114 -4.46 16.43 -14.65
N ASN A 115 -3.34 16.98 -15.14
CA ASN A 115 -2.44 16.25 -16.01
C ASN A 115 -1.38 15.53 -15.15
N LEU A 116 -1.50 14.21 -15.04
CA LEU A 116 -0.54 13.38 -14.31
C LEU A 116 0.52 12.88 -15.29
N ASP A 117 1.79 13.24 -15.04
CA ASP A 117 2.92 12.71 -15.80
C ASP A 117 3.31 11.33 -15.26
N PRO A 118 3.25 10.26 -16.08
CA PRO A 118 3.69 8.92 -15.68
C PRO A 118 5.13 8.88 -15.19
N GLY A 119 5.99 9.79 -15.65
CA GLY A 119 7.39 9.88 -15.25
C GLY A 119 7.59 10.14 -13.75
N VAL A 120 6.60 10.71 -13.07
CA VAL A 120 6.67 10.94 -11.61
C VAL A 120 6.61 9.65 -10.81
N LEU A 121 6.12 8.55 -11.42
CA LEU A 121 6.04 7.23 -10.81
C LEU A 121 7.31 6.39 -10.98
N ALA A 122 8.34 6.91 -11.65
CA ALA A 122 9.57 6.17 -11.95
C ALA A 122 10.37 5.76 -10.69
N ASN A 123 10.15 6.41 -9.55
CA ASN A 123 10.83 6.13 -8.27
C ASN A 123 9.96 5.36 -7.26
N GLY A 124 8.89 4.72 -7.73
CA GLY A 124 7.95 3.97 -6.90
C GLY A 124 6.52 4.41 -7.18
N ALA A 125 5.68 3.46 -7.57
CA ALA A 125 4.29 3.69 -7.87
C ALA A 125 3.45 3.41 -6.61
N THR A 126 3.64 4.18 -5.54
CA THR A 126 2.83 4.03 -4.33
C THR A 126 1.57 4.89 -4.38
N ALA A 127 0.52 4.47 -3.69
CA ALA A 127 -0.73 5.24 -3.64
C ALA A 127 -0.53 6.63 -3.02
N LYS A 128 0.40 6.75 -2.06
CA LYS A 128 0.80 8.02 -1.45
C LYS A 128 1.44 8.97 -2.47
N VAL A 129 2.43 8.50 -3.23
CA VAL A 129 3.10 9.33 -4.24
C VAL A 129 2.09 9.85 -5.26
N LEU A 130 1.15 9.00 -5.68
CA LEU A 130 0.12 9.39 -6.63
C LEU A 130 -0.85 10.42 -6.05
N ALA A 131 -1.32 10.22 -4.80
CA ALA A 131 -2.19 11.16 -4.11
C ALA A 131 -1.52 12.53 -3.92
N ASP A 132 -0.26 12.56 -3.48
CA ASP A 132 0.53 13.78 -3.34
C ASP A 132 0.71 14.49 -4.71
N CYS A 133 0.83 13.72 -5.79
CA CYS A 133 0.92 14.27 -7.15
C CYS A 133 -0.38 14.94 -7.58
N ILE A 134 -1.52 14.28 -7.35
CA ILE A 134 -2.85 14.85 -7.59
C ILE A 134 -3.03 16.14 -6.78
N GLN A 135 -2.70 16.11 -5.49
CA GLN A 135 -2.82 17.26 -4.61
C GLN A 135 -1.97 18.45 -5.08
N ARG A 136 -0.71 18.22 -5.46
CA ARG A 136 0.17 19.28 -6.00
C ARG A 136 -0.39 19.89 -7.28
N SER A 137 -0.90 19.06 -8.20
CA SER A 137 -1.49 19.55 -9.45
C SER A 137 -2.78 20.36 -9.22
N LEU A 138 -3.57 20.03 -8.20
CA LEU A 138 -4.75 20.82 -7.83
C LEU A 138 -4.39 22.20 -7.26
N VAL A 139 -3.32 22.28 -6.47
CA VAL A 139 -2.82 23.55 -5.90
C VAL A 139 -2.23 24.45 -6.98
N GLN A 140 -1.53 23.90 -7.98
CA GLN A 140 -0.95 24.68 -9.09
C GLN A 140 -1.97 25.14 -10.14
N ALA A 141 -3.19 24.59 -10.13
CA ALA A 141 -4.26 24.98 -11.05
C ALA A 141 -5.06 26.20 -10.56
N HIS A 142 -4.76 26.72 -9.37
CA HIS A 142 -5.31 27.96 -8.79
C HIS A 142 -4.24 29.06 -8.74
#